data_AF-A0A932EAA0-F1
#
_entry.id   AF-A0A932EAA0-F1
#
_cell.length_a   1.000
_cell.length_b   1.000
_cell.length_c   1.000
_cell.angle_alpha   90.00
_cell.angle_beta   90.00
_cell.angle_gamma   90.00
#
_symmetry.space_group_name_H-M   'P 1'
#
loop_
_entity.id
_entity.type
_entity.pdbx_description
1 polymer ?
#
loop_
_entity_poly.entity_id
_entity_poly.type
_entity_poly.pdbx_seq_one_letter_code
_entity_poly.pdbx_strand_id
1 'polypeptide(L)'
;MRGWVVAFLGIWLATATAGAPERAESWRLSPAETRDAVRATVAAQLQALRAGKFDAAYALAASGIRRQFTAPGFAAMLRRGYPALLEHRRFEAGLVRGDRERHAQVTFTVYDAADTAKDYRYTLVNEDGRWLIEGVVAGRAEPSRGI
;
A
#
# COMPACT_ATOMS: atom_id res chain seq x y z
N MET A 1 -0.87 13.17 26.40
CA MET A 1 -0.27 11.82 26.31
C MET A 1 -0.12 11.44 24.84
N ARG A 2 1.13 11.27 24.42
CA ARG A 2 1.65 10.38 23.34
C ARG A 2 1.14 10.66 21.92
N GLY A 3 1.93 11.47 21.21
CA GLY A 3 1.76 11.81 19.81
C GLY A 3 1.74 10.61 18.89
N TRP A 4 0.92 10.74 17.85
CA TRP A 4 0.88 9.83 16.72
C TRP A 4 2.17 10.02 15.93
N VAL A 5 3.07 9.03 15.99
CA VAL A 5 4.12 8.91 14.97
C VAL A 5 3.40 8.49 13.70
N VAL A 6 3.12 9.48 12.85
CA VAL A 6 2.83 9.24 11.43
C VAL A 6 4.08 8.56 10.87
N ALA A 7 3.94 7.30 10.43
CA ALA A 7 4.99 6.60 9.73
C ALA A 7 5.18 7.26 8.35
N PHE A 8 5.92 8.37 8.33
CA PHE A 8 6.52 8.91 7.13
C PHE A 8 7.68 7.99 6.76
N LEU A 9 7.47 7.11 5.78
CA LEU A 9 8.59 6.43 5.14
C LEU A 9 8.67 6.88 3.68
N GLY A 10 9.62 7.76 3.43
CA GLY A 10 9.84 8.38 2.12
C GLY A 10 10.21 9.87 2.17
N ILE A 11 10.97 10.34 3.18
CA ILE A 11 11.66 11.63 3.04
C ILE A 11 13.07 11.32 2.53
N TRP A 12 13.24 11.36 1.21
CA TRP A 12 14.55 11.62 0.61
C TRP A 12 14.88 13.09 0.86
N LEU A 13 15.85 13.35 1.72
CA LEU A 13 16.50 14.66 1.81
C LEU A 13 17.28 14.88 0.50
N ALA A 14 16.64 15.45 -0.50
CA ALA A 14 17.32 15.91 -1.70
C ALA A 14 18.06 17.21 -1.34
N THR A 15 19.38 17.14 -1.16
CA THR A 15 20.25 18.32 -1.24
C THR A 15 20.07 18.92 -2.63
N ALA A 16 19.43 20.07 -2.69
CA ALA A 16 19.09 20.77 -3.93
C ALA A 16 20.35 21.32 -4.60
N THR A 17 20.73 20.75 -5.73
CA THR A 17 21.41 21.48 -6.81
C THR A 17 20.41 21.69 -7.93
N ALA A 18 20.30 22.93 -8.39
CA ALA A 18 19.25 23.44 -9.26
C ALA A 18 19.04 22.60 -10.54
N GLY A 19 17.77 22.27 -10.83
CA GLY A 19 17.29 21.73 -12.10
C GLY A 19 16.59 20.38 -11.97
N ALA A 20 15.25 20.38 -11.84
CA ALA A 20 14.39 19.27 -12.31
C ALA A 20 12.89 19.61 -12.16
N PRO A 21 12.21 20.10 -13.21
CA PRO A 21 10.78 19.95 -13.34
C PRO A 21 10.46 18.53 -13.86
N GLU A 22 10.62 17.47 -13.05
CA GLU A 22 10.31 16.09 -13.51
C GLU A 22 9.53 15.19 -12.52
N ARG A 23 9.32 15.61 -11.26
CA ARG A 23 8.56 14.77 -10.30
C ARG A 23 7.04 14.84 -10.44
N ALA A 24 6.52 15.87 -11.11
CA ALA A 24 5.08 16.11 -11.20
C ALA A 24 4.40 15.44 -12.42
N GLU A 25 5.16 14.98 -13.42
CA GLU A 25 4.60 14.52 -14.71
C GLU A 25 4.36 12.99 -14.86
N SER A 26 4.76 12.16 -13.89
CA SER A 26 4.87 10.71 -14.10
C SER A 26 3.85 9.81 -13.39
N TRP A 27 2.97 10.33 -12.52
CA TRP A 27 1.90 9.53 -11.89
C TRP A 27 0.69 9.31 -12.81
N ARG A 28 0.93 8.69 -13.97
CA ARG A 28 -0.11 8.38 -14.98
C ARG A 28 -0.70 7.00 -14.72
N LEU A 29 -1.79 6.70 -15.43
CA LEU A 29 -2.36 5.35 -15.46
C LEU A 29 -1.29 4.35 -15.95
N SER A 30 -1.00 3.33 -15.15
CA SER A 30 0.00 2.31 -15.50
C SER A 30 -0.52 1.40 -16.63
N PRO A 31 0.36 0.74 -17.42
CA PRO A 31 -0.02 -0.27 -18.41
C PRO A 31 -0.86 -1.40 -17.81
N ALA A 32 -1.73 -2.02 -18.60
CA ALA A 32 -2.67 -3.05 -18.11
C ALA A 32 -1.99 -4.15 -17.28
N GLU A 33 -0.90 -4.71 -17.79
CA GLU A 33 -0.12 -5.75 -17.12
C GLU A 33 0.41 -5.28 -15.74
N THR A 34 0.97 -4.07 -15.67
CA THR A 34 1.39 -3.46 -14.40
C THR A 34 0.22 -3.32 -13.43
N ARG A 35 -0.95 -2.89 -13.93
CA ARG A 35 -2.14 -2.71 -13.08
C ARG A 35 -2.59 -4.05 -12.50
N ASP A 36 -2.60 -5.10 -13.30
CA ASP A 36 -3.04 -6.43 -12.89
C ASP A 36 -2.06 -7.04 -11.89
N ALA A 37 -0.75 -6.95 -12.14
CA ALA A 37 0.28 -7.44 -11.22
C ALA A 37 0.26 -6.69 -9.86
N VAL A 38 0.12 -5.36 -9.88
CA VAL A 38 0.00 -4.55 -8.66
C VAL A 38 -1.26 -4.91 -7.88
N ARG A 39 -2.41 -5.00 -8.54
CA ARG A 39 -3.68 -5.36 -7.90
C ARG A 39 -3.62 -6.77 -7.32
N ALA A 40 -3.07 -7.73 -8.06
CA ALA A 40 -2.90 -9.10 -7.61
C ALA A 40 -2.01 -9.19 -6.36
N THR A 41 -0.92 -8.43 -6.33
CA THR A 41 0.00 -8.38 -5.18
C THR A 41 -0.71 -7.88 -3.91
N VAL A 42 -1.43 -6.75 -4.00
CA VAL A 42 -2.17 -6.20 -2.85
C VAL A 42 -3.32 -7.12 -2.44
N ALA A 43 -4.08 -7.64 -3.40
CA ALA A 43 -5.16 -8.58 -3.12
C ALA A 43 -4.67 -9.87 -2.44
N ALA A 44 -3.51 -10.40 -2.86
CA ALA A 44 -2.90 -11.57 -2.23
C ALA A 44 -2.48 -11.27 -0.78
N GLN A 45 -1.91 -10.09 -0.51
CA GLN A 45 -1.57 -9.69 0.84
C GLN A 45 -2.82 -9.59 1.73
N LEU A 46 -3.88 -8.89 1.27
CA LEU A 46 -5.14 -8.77 2.01
C LEU A 46 -5.75 -10.14 2.33
N GLN A 47 -5.79 -11.04 1.35
CA GLN A 47 -6.31 -12.40 1.57
C GLN A 47 -5.48 -13.18 2.59
N ALA A 48 -4.14 -13.08 2.53
CA ALA A 48 -3.26 -13.72 3.51
C ALA A 48 -3.48 -13.15 4.92
N LEU A 49 -3.61 -11.83 5.04
CA LEU A 49 -3.88 -11.15 6.32
C LEU A 49 -5.21 -11.60 6.92
N ARG A 50 -6.29 -11.63 6.13
CA ARG A 50 -7.60 -12.11 6.56
C ARG A 50 -7.59 -13.57 7.00
N ALA A 51 -6.78 -14.40 6.34
CA ALA A 51 -6.59 -15.80 6.70
C ALA A 51 -5.63 -16.01 7.90
N GLY A 52 -5.12 -14.94 8.51
CA GLY A 52 -4.12 -15.02 9.59
C GLY A 52 -2.73 -15.51 9.15
N LYS A 53 -2.47 -15.58 7.84
CA LYS A 53 -1.21 -16.05 7.24
C LYS A 53 -0.21 -14.89 7.14
N PHE A 54 0.26 -14.41 8.29
CA PHE A 54 1.12 -13.22 8.36
C PHE A 54 2.47 -13.40 7.65
N ASP A 55 3.07 -14.59 7.69
CA ASP A 55 4.32 -14.86 6.95
C ASP A 55 4.14 -14.73 5.44
N ALA A 56 3.02 -15.24 4.90
CA ALA A 56 2.68 -15.12 3.48
C ALA A 56 2.42 -13.65 3.09
N ALA A 57 1.73 -12.89 3.95
CA ALA A 57 1.51 -11.46 3.74
C ALA A 57 2.84 -10.67 3.76
N TYR A 58 3.74 -11.00 4.70
CA TYR A 58 5.05 -10.37 4.86
C TYR A 58 6.01 -10.72 3.72
N ALA A 59 5.88 -11.89 3.09
CA ALA A 59 6.65 -12.25 1.89
C ALA A 59 6.38 -11.35 0.67
N LEU A 60 5.25 -10.64 0.67
CA LEU A 60 4.88 -9.65 -0.36
C LEU A 60 5.38 -8.23 -0.02
N ALA A 61 6.05 -8.05 1.11
CA ALA A 61 6.66 -6.77 1.49
C ALA A 61 8.01 -6.57 0.78
N ALA A 62 8.25 -5.33 0.35
CA ALA A 62 9.50 -4.94 -0.29
C ALA A 62 10.69 -5.07 0.67
N SER A 63 11.89 -5.15 0.11
CA SER A 63 13.13 -5.26 0.87
C SER A 63 13.28 -4.17 1.94
N GLY A 64 12.80 -2.95 1.66
CA GLY A 64 12.77 -1.81 2.59
C GLY A 64 12.01 -2.11 3.88
N ILE A 65 10.80 -2.64 3.80
CA ILE A 65 10.01 -3.06 4.97
C ILE A 65 10.72 -4.21 5.69
N ARG A 66 11.26 -5.18 4.93
CA ARG A 66 11.88 -6.38 5.48
C ARG A 66 13.17 -6.09 6.27
N ARG A 67 13.89 -5.01 5.94
CA ARG A 67 15.04 -4.53 6.71
C ARG A 67 14.66 -3.89 8.05
N GLN A 68 13.43 -3.40 8.18
CA GLN A 68 12.99 -2.66 9.37
C GLN A 68 12.22 -3.53 10.36
N PHE A 69 11.43 -4.47 9.85
CA PHE A 69 10.55 -5.30 10.66
C PHE A 69 10.92 -6.76 10.51
N THR A 70 10.89 -7.50 11.60
CA THR A 70 10.75 -8.97 11.56
C THR A 70 9.30 -9.33 11.22
N ALA A 71 9.06 -10.57 10.75
CA ALA A 71 7.68 -11.01 10.47
C ALA A 71 6.74 -10.89 11.71
N PRO A 72 7.17 -11.24 12.94
CA PRO A 72 6.35 -11.00 14.13
C PRO A 72 6.12 -9.52 14.42
N GLY A 73 7.13 -8.66 14.22
CA GLY A 73 7.01 -7.21 14.41
C GLY A 73 6.04 -6.57 13.42
N PHE A 74 6.07 -7.00 12.16
CA PHE A 74 5.11 -6.61 11.13
C PHE A 74 3.68 -7.00 11.51
N ALA A 75 3.47 -8.24 11.95
CA ALA A 75 2.16 -8.71 12.39
C ALA A 75 1.63 -7.91 13.60
N ALA A 76 2.49 -7.63 14.58
CA ALA A 76 2.13 -6.82 15.75
C ALA A 76 1.73 -5.39 15.37
N MET A 77 2.47 -4.78 14.44
CA MET A 77 2.17 -3.44 13.92
C MET A 77 0.82 -3.42 13.19
N LEU A 78 0.53 -4.40 12.33
CA LEU A 78 -0.75 -4.49 11.62
C LEU A 78 -1.94 -4.67 12.57
N ARG A 79 -1.84 -5.56 13.55
CA ARG A 79 -2.91 -5.79 14.54
C ARG A 79 -3.27 -4.52 15.30
N ARG A 80 -2.29 -3.67 15.57
CA ARG A 80 -2.49 -2.43 16.33
C ARG A 80 -2.95 -1.26 15.46
N GLY A 81 -2.34 -1.07 14.29
CA GLY A 81 -2.56 0.11 13.45
C GLY A 81 -3.61 -0.08 12.37
N TYR A 82 -3.88 -1.33 11.97
CA TYR A 82 -4.63 -1.65 10.75
C TYR A 82 -5.61 -2.83 10.94
N PRO A 83 -6.43 -2.88 12.01
CA PRO A 83 -7.34 -4.02 12.26
C PRO A 83 -8.33 -4.24 11.12
N ALA A 84 -8.77 -3.18 10.44
CA ALA A 84 -9.67 -3.30 9.29
C ALA A 84 -9.07 -4.07 8.10
N LEU A 85 -7.74 -4.12 7.96
CA LEU A 85 -7.09 -4.96 6.94
C LEU A 85 -7.16 -6.45 7.29
N LEU A 86 -7.28 -6.78 8.58
CA LEU A 86 -7.36 -8.16 9.07
C LEU A 86 -8.79 -8.70 9.06
N GLU A 87 -9.78 -7.82 9.23
CA GLU A 87 -11.18 -8.18 9.50
C GLU A 87 -12.14 -7.89 8.32
N HIS A 88 -11.62 -7.45 7.18
CA HIS A 88 -12.45 -7.08 6.03
C HIS A 88 -13.22 -8.28 5.45
N ARG A 89 -14.46 -8.02 5.00
CA ARG A 89 -15.31 -8.99 4.30
C ARG A 89 -15.05 -8.98 2.79
N ARG A 90 -14.94 -7.79 2.21
CA ARG A 90 -14.69 -7.56 0.79
C ARG A 90 -13.76 -6.36 0.62
N PHE A 91 -13.18 -6.23 -0.56
CA PHE A 91 -12.37 -5.07 -0.93
C PHE A 91 -12.57 -4.74 -2.40
N GLU A 92 -12.33 -3.49 -2.76
CA GLU A 92 -12.40 -2.98 -4.12
C GLU A 92 -11.11 -2.26 -4.45
N ALA A 93 -10.60 -2.49 -5.66
CA ALA A 93 -9.36 -1.88 -6.14
C ALA A 93 -9.64 -0.67 -7.02
N GLY A 94 -9.08 0.47 -6.64
CA GLY A 94 -9.09 1.71 -7.41
C GLY A 94 -8.12 1.69 -8.59
N LEU A 95 -7.88 2.87 -9.15
CA LEU A 95 -6.94 3.04 -10.26
C LEU A 95 -5.49 2.87 -9.79
N VAL A 96 -4.72 2.12 -10.58
CA VAL A 96 -3.27 2.00 -10.40
C VAL A 96 -2.60 3.11 -11.18
N ARG A 97 -1.82 3.93 -10.49
CA ARG A 97 -0.97 4.96 -11.08
C ARG A 97 0.48 4.65 -10.78
N GLY A 98 1.42 5.20 -11.55
CA GLY A 98 2.84 4.99 -11.28
C GLY A 98 3.72 5.42 -12.45
N ASP A 99 5.03 5.29 -12.26
CA ASP A 99 6.05 5.59 -13.29
C ASP A 99 6.25 4.45 -14.30
N ARG A 100 5.29 3.51 -14.36
CA ARG A 100 5.23 2.30 -15.21
C ARG A 100 6.22 1.20 -14.89
N GLU A 101 7.43 1.53 -14.49
CA GLU A 101 8.52 0.56 -14.41
C GLU A 101 8.91 0.20 -12.98
N ARG A 102 8.93 1.20 -12.09
CA ARG A 102 9.57 1.05 -10.79
C ARG A 102 8.62 1.26 -9.63
N HIS A 103 7.75 2.26 -9.67
CA HIS A 103 6.83 2.56 -8.57
C HIS A 103 5.38 2.63 -9.03
N ALA A 104 4.49 2.12 -8.19
CA ALA A 104 3.05 2.17 -8.39
C ALA A 104 2.33 2.50 -7.09
N GLN A 105 1.14 3.09 -7.21
CA GLN A 105 0.20 3.32 -6.13
C GLN A 105 -1.18 2.87 -6.56
N VAL A 106 -1.90 2.29 -5.62
CA VAL A 106 -3.27 1.86 -5.79
C VAL A 106 -4.04 2.07 -4.49
N THR A 107 -5.25 2.58 -4.62
CA THR A 107 -6.19 2.65 -3.49
C THR A 107 -6.96 1.33 -3.42
N PHE A 108 -7.07 0.77 -2.22
CA PHE A 108 -8.00 -0.32 -1.91
C PHE A 108 -8.99 0.18 -0.86
N THR A 109 -10.28 0.04 -1.16
CA THR A 109 -11.35 0.25 -0.20
C THR A 109 -11.69 -1.11 0.40
N VAL A 110 -11.56 -1.26 1.71
CA VAL A 110 -11.98 -2.47 2.43
C VAL A 110 -13.30 -2.22 3.13
N TYR A 111 -14.14 -3.24 3.20
CA TYR A 111 -15.46 -3.16 3.83
C TYR A 111 -15.56 -4.20 4.93
N ASP A 112 -16.05 -3.80 6.09
CA ASP A 112 -16.31 -4.71 7.21
C ASP A 112 -17.66 -5.45 7.06
N ALA A 113 -18.08 -6.16 8.11
CA ALA A 113 -19.34 -6.90 8.13
C ALA A 113 -20.58 -5.99 8.06
N ALA A 114 -20.46 -4.74 8.49
CA ALA A 114 -21.51 -3.72 8.44
C ALA A 114 -21.46 -2.88 7.14
N ASP A 115 -20.64 -3.28 6.17
CA ASP A 115 -20.38 -2.56 4.92
C ASP A 115 -19.75 -1.16 5.14
N THR A 116 -19.10 -0.93 6.28
CA THR A 116 -18.36 0.32 6.51
C THR A 116 -17.08 0.31 5.71
N ALA A 117 -16.93 1.28 4.81
CA ALA A 117 -15.78 1.45 3.95
C ALA A 117 -14.60 2.11 4.67
N LYS A 118 -13.38 1.60 4.42
CA LYS A 118 -12.12 2.25 4.80
C LYS A 118 -11.13 2.19 3.63
N ASP A 119 -10.61 3.35 3.26
CA ASP A 119 -9.66 3.47 2.17
C ASP A 119 -8.22 3.29 2.66
N TYR A 120 -7.42 2.62 1.84
CA TYR A 120 -5.99 2.45 2.05
C TYR A 120 -5.25 2.69 0.75
N ARG A 121 -4.23 3.55 0.80
CA ARG A 121 -3.35 3.78 -0.33
C ARG A 121 -2.08 2.95 -0.14
N TYR A 122 -1.88 2.03 -1.07
CA TYR A 122 -0.68 1.20 -1.13
C TYR A 122 0.33 1.83 -2.07
N THR A 123 1.59 1.80 -1.66
CA THR A 123 2.74 2.10 -2.52
C THR A 123 3.49 0.80 -2.76
N LEU A 124 3.80 0.53 -4.01
CA LEU A 124 4.51 -0.66 -4.46
C LEU A 124 5.76 -0.27 -5.24
N VAL A 125 6.78 -1.11 -5.13
CA VAL A 125 8.02 -1.03 -5.89
C VAL A 125 8.23 -2.31 -6.68
N ASN A 126 8.73 -2.19 -7.90
CA ASN A 126 9.21 -3.32 -8.67
C ASN A 126 10.66 -3.63 -8.24
N GLU A 127 10.86 -4.76 -7.57
CA GLU A 127 12.18 -5.31 -7.25
C GLU A 127 12.39 -6.54 -8.14
N ASP A 128 13.33 -6.45 -9.09
CA ASP A 128 13.71 -7.54 -9.99
C ASP A 128 12.53 -8.18 -10.75
N GLY A 129 11.64 -7.35 -11.30
CA GLY A 129 10.47 -7.78 -12.06
C GLY A 129 9.26 -8.16 -11.18
N ARG A 130 9.38 -8.05 -9.85
CA ARG A 130 8.31 -8.39 -8.91
C ARG A 130 7.79 -7.14 -8.21
N TRP A 131 6.49 -6.91 -8.30
CA TRP A 131 5.83 -5.86 -7.51
C TRP A 131 5.73 -6.31 -6.05
N LEU A 132 6.24 -5.48 -5.15
CA LEU A 132 6.23 -5.70 -3.71
C LEU A 132 5.74 -4.45 -2.99
N ILE A 133 5.13 -4.63 -1.83
CA ILE A 133 4.51 -3.55 -1.07
C ILE A 133 5.58 -2.82 -0.27
N GLU A 134 5.78 -1.54 -0.60
CA GLU A 134 6.71 -0.64 0.07
C GLU A 134 6.05 0.11 1.22
N GLY A 135 4.74 0.31 1.16
CA GLY A 135 4.01 0.95 2.25
C GLY A 135 2.49 0.92 2.08
N VAL A 136 1.80 1.18 3.18
CA VAL A 136 0.36 1.37 3.23
C VAL A 136 0.02 2.50 4.18
N VAL A 137 -0.86 3.39 3.76
CA VAL A 137 -1.39 4.47 4.59
C VAL A 137 -2.90 4.48 4.51
N ALA A 138 -3.57 4.78 5.63
CA ALA A 138 -5.00 5.02 5.60
C ALA A 138 -5.27 6.23 4.69
N GLY A 139 -6.17 6.04 3.72
CA GLY A 139 -6.72 7.13 2.93
C GLY A 139 -7.63 7.99 3.80
N ARG A 140 -7.81 9.25 3.42
CA ARG A 140 -8.98 9.99 3.86
C ARG A 140 -10.17 9.30 3.18
N ALA A 141 -11.16 8.86 3.95
CA ALA A 141 -12.41 8.39 3.37
C ALA A 141 -12.95 9.50 2.46
N GLU A 142 -12.88 9.30 1.14
CA GLU A 142 -13.64 10.17 0.25
C GLU A 142 -15.09 9.78 0.47
N PRO A 143 -15.97 10.71 0.90
CA PRO A 143 -17.39 10.40 1.00
C PRO A 143 -17.80 9.92 -0.39
N SER A 144 -18.32 8.68 -0.43
CA SER A 144 -18.86 8.06 -1.63
C SER A 144 -19.67 9.11 -2.38
N ARG A 145 -19.14 9.59 -3.52
CA ARG A 145 -19.92 10.42 -4.43
C ARG A 145 -21.07 9.54 -4.88
N GLY A 146 -22.23 9.76 -4.25
CA GLY A 146 -23.49 9.20 -4.73
C GLY A 146 -23.60 9.54 -6.20
N ILE A 147 -23.78 8.50 -7.00
CA ILE A 147 -24.31 8.61 -8.36
C ILE A 147 -25.82 8.46 -8.22
#